data_AF-A0A8H8MY86-F1
#
_entry.id   AF-A0A8H8MY86-F1
#
_cell.length_a   1.000
_cell.length_b   1.000
_cell.length_c   1.000
_cell.angle_alpha   90.00
_cell.angle_beta   90.00
_cell.angle_gamma   90.00
#
_symmetry.space_group_name_H-M   'P 1'
#
loop_
_entity.id
_entity.type
_entity.pdbx_description
1 polymer ?
#
loop_
_entity_poly.entity_id
_entity_poly.type
_entity_poly.pdbx_seq_one_letter_code
_entity_poly.pdbx_strand_id
1 'polypeptide(L)'
;MRFNRLLSLAALFSVAGSVFAAPIPKPFEVEAGPLELEREHGGTEMEAELGNNEVEVEVADPTQLNHRRLAARSHPTRSPVASVMDAQKQLDDLTPQIEQAMQGPLGSIEKTVGVHLTSVDTVVHALEGNLASFIGDKPEVLYENADGTGQVTDAEFAKYFSTFFLTISDMEEMIKHVSGYAVTSAQLNIRNDLASMKKTLRTLAPEVQANVANTLATAMSMGTGASGVMVRE
;
A
#
# COMPACT_ATOMS: atom_id res chain seq x y z
N MET A 1 45.41 -11.86 -28.78
CA MET A 1 44.80 -12.76 -27.79
C MET A 1 43.41 -12.23 -27.43
N ARG A 2 42.35 -13.01 -27.73
CA ARG A 2 41.04 -13.20 -27.04
C ARG A 2 40.42 -11.95 -26.38
N PHE A 3 39.21 -11.46 -26.72
CA PHE A 3 37.89 -12.12 -26.59
C PHE A 3 36.86 -11.36 -27.44
N ASN A 4 36.53 -11.87 -28.62
CA ASN A 4 35.24 -12.42 -29.04
C ASN A 4 34.18 -12.88 -27.97
N ARG A 5 32.90 -12.73 -28.38
CA ARG A 5 31.60 -13.23 -27.83
C ARG A 5 30.93 -12.26 -26.82
N LEU A 6 29.66 -11.86 -26.92
CA LEU A 6 28.41 -12.60 -27.13
C LEU A 6 27.34 -11.66 -27.74
N LEU A 7 26.75 -12.00 -28.90
CA LEU A 7 25.41 -12.58 -29.11
C LEU A 7 24.26 -11.55 -29.26
N SER A 8 23.80 -11.46 -30.51
CA SER A 8 22.57 -10.85 -30.97
C SER A 8 21.33 -11.53 -30.40
N LEU A 9 20.34 -10.73 -29.98
CA LEU A 9 19.09 -11.18 -29.38
C LEU A 9 17.93 -10.51 -30.14
N ALA A 10 17.31 -11.24 -31.06
CA ALA A 10 15.97 -10.95 -31.60
C ALA A 10 15.49 -12.11 -32.49
N ALA A 11 15.14 -13.24 -31.86
CA ALA A 11 14.21 -14.18 -32.48
C ALA A 11 12.81 -13.78 -32.01
N LEU A 12 12.08 -13.09 -32.89
CA LEU A 12 10.67 -12.75 -32.72
C LEU A 12 9.83 -14.04 -32.76
N PHE A 13 9.18 -14.35 -31.65
CA PHE A 13 8.15 -15.39 -31.61
C PHE A 13 6.91 -14.91 -32.36
N SER A 14 6.62 -15.58 -33.47
CA SER A 14 5.33 -15.57 -34.15
C SER A 14 4.62 -16.87 -33.80
N VAL A 15 3.54 -16.80 -33.02
CA VAL A 15 2.44 -17.77 -33.08
C VAL A 15 1.14 -17.04 -32.76
N ALA A 16 0.35 -16.83 -33.82
CA ALA A 16 -1.06 -16.48 -33.75
C ALA A 16 -1.89 -17.74 -34.08
N GLY A 17 -3.06 -17.86 -33.43
CA GLY A 17 -4.10 -18.88 -33.68
C GLY A 17 -4.12 -19.98 -32.62
N SER A 18 -5.25 -20.48 -32.11
CA SER A 18 -6.66 -20.29 -32.48
C SER A 18 -7.59 -20.77 -31.35
N VAL A 19 -8.82 -20.27 -31.42
CA VAL A 19 -10.07 -20.55 -30.72
C VAL A 19 -10.37 -22.03 -30.39
N PHE A 20 -10.83 -22.30 -29.17
CA PHE A 20 -11.82 -23.33 -28.76
C PHE A 20 -12.47 -22.79 -27.46
N ALA A 21 -13.73 -22.33 -27.39
CA ALA A 21 -15.01 -23.04 -27.49
C ALA A 21 -15.27 -24.10 -26.39
N ALA A 22 -16.06 -23.67 -25.38
CA ALA A 22 -16.95 -24.40 -24.44
C ALA A 22 -16.35 -25.07 -23.17
N PRO A 23 -17.16 -25.33 -22.09
CA PRO A 23 -18.50 -24.84 -21.72
C PRO A 23 -18.58 -24.21 -20.30
N ILE A 24 -19.64 -23.42 -20.07
CA ILE A 24 -20.03 -22.87 -18.76
C ILE A 24 -20.66 -23.98 -17.88
N PRO A 25 -20.15 -24.27 -16.67
CA PRO A 25 -20.91 -25.05 -15.69
C PRO A 25 -21.91 -24.13 -14.93
N LYS A 26 -23.17 -24.58 -14.90
CA LYS A 26 -24.28 -23.99 -14.14
C LYS A 26 -24.10 -24.21 -12.62
N PRO A 27 -24.78 -23.39 -11.78
CA PRO A 27 -24.62 -23.40 -10.32
C PRO A 27 -25.12 -24.70 -9.69
N PHE A 28 -24.39 -25.19 -8.70
CA PHE A 28 -24.80 -26.30 -7.86
C PHE A 28 -25.84 -25.81 -6.84
N GLU A 29 -27.07 -26.30 -6.96
CA GLU A 29 -28.05 -26.36 -5.87
C GLU A 29 -27.57 -27.42 -4.87
N VAL A 30 -27.40 -27.04 -3.60
CA VAL A 30 -27.30 -28.00 -2.49
C VAL A 30 -28.46 -27.75 -1.54
N GLU A 31 -29.28 -28.79 -1.53
CA GLU A 31 -30.45 -29.12 -0.73
C GLU A 31 -30.28 -28.81 0.76
N ALA A 32 -31.25 -28.10 1.33
CA ALA A 32 -31.37 -27.87 2.76
C ALA A 32 -31.87 -29.14 3.46
N GLY A 33 -31.05 -29.70 4.35
CA GLY A 33 -31.42 -30.79 5.26
C GLY A 33 -31.16 -30.40 6.73
N PRO A 34 -31.99 -30.85 7.69
CA PRO A 34 -32.14 -30.22 8.99
C PRO A 34 -31.11 -30.71 10.01
N LEU A 35 -30.55 -29.79 10.80
CA LEU A 35 -29.77 -30.11 12.00
C LEU A 35 -30.71 -30.10 13.21
N GLU A 36 -31.10 -31.29 13.66
CA GLU A 36 -31.61 -31.52 15.01
C GLU A 36 -30.44 -31.41 15.99
N LEU A 37 -30.49 -30.43 16.89
CA LEU A 37 -29.57 -30.29 18.00
C LEU A 37 -30.37 -30.52 19.29
N GLU A 38 -30.40 -31.77 19.75
CA GLU A 38 -30.95 -32.12 21.05
C GLU A 38 -30.11 -31.51 22.18
N ARG A 39 -30.82 -30.82 23.09
CA ARG A 39 -30.33 -30.33 24.38
C ARG A 39 -30.65 -31.35 25.46
N GLU A 40 -29.68 -31.65 26.32
CA GLU A 40 -29.85 -31.99 27.75
C GLU A 40 -28.44 -32.14 28.35
N HIS A 41 -28.11 -31.87 29.60
CA HIS A 41 -28.67 -31.09 30.71
C HIS A 41 -27.55 -31.12 31.77
N GLY A 42 -27.39 -30.06 32.57
CA GLY A 42 -26.42 -30.08 33.67
C GLY A 42 -26.16 -28.69 34.24
N GLY A 43 -27.14 -28.16 34.96
CA GLY A 43 -27.08 -26.83 35.54
C GLY A 43 -26.15 -26.71 36.74
N THR A 44 -25.79 -25.46 37.06
CA THR A 44 -25.84 -25.00 38.45
C THR A 44 -26.05 -23.49 38.45
N GLU A 45 -26.99 -23.10 39.31
CA GLU A 45 -27.57 -21.80 39.52
C GLU A 45 -26.54 -20.74 39.92
N MET A 46 -26.69 -19.53 39.37
CA MET A 46 -26.64 -18.33 40.21
C MET A 46 -27.40 -17.20 39.51
N GLU A 47 -28.62 -16.97 39.99
CA GLU A 47 -29.38 -15.76 39.75
C GLU A 47 -28.69 -14.60 40.48
N ALA A 48 -28.46 -13.49 39.78
CA ALA A 48 -28.28 -12.17 40.37
C ALA A 48 -28.95 -11.15 39.44
N GLU A 49 -30.22 -10.96 39.72
CA GLU A 49 -30.98 -9.70 39.70
C GLU A 49 -30.77 -8.69 38.54
N LEU A 50 -31.83 -8.63 37.74
CA LEU A 50 -32.35 -7.51 36.95
C LEU A 50 -31.91 -6.11 37.41
N GLY A 51 -31.15 -5.44 36.54
CA GLY A 51 -31.09 -3.98 36.45
C GLY A 51 -31.43 -3.57 35.02
N ASN A 52 -32.63 -3.02 34.83
CA ASN A 52 -33.09 -2.43 33.57
C ASN A 52 -32.05 -1.43 33.05
N ASN A 53 -31.60 -1.59 31.81
CA ASN A 53 -31.25 -0.46 30.98
C ASN A 53 -31.59 -0.78 29.52
N GLU A 54 -32.46 0.05 28.98
CA GLU A 54 -32.90 0.07 27.60
C GLU A 54 -31.66 0.10 26.68
N VAL A 55 -31.60 -0.84 25.75
CA VAL A 55 -30.65 -0.79 24.64
C VAL A 55 -31.18 0.26 23.67
N GLU A 56 -30.80 1.52 23.88
CA GLU A 56 -30.86 2.52 22.84
C GLU A 56 -29.84 2.14 21.76
N VAL A 57 -30.37 1.79 20.59
CA VAL A 57 -29.61 1.68 19.35
C VAL A 57 -29.13 3.09 19.00
N GLU A 58 -27.87 3.40 19.29
CA GLU A 58 -27.21 4.62 18.79
C GLU A 58 -27.15 4.54 17.26
N VAL A 59 -28.08 5.28 16.65
CA VAL A 59 -28.01 5.68 15.25
C VAL A 59 -26.75 6.52 15.09
N ALA A 60 -25.82 6.07 14.25
CA ALA A 60 -24.55 6.73 13.97
C ALA A 60 -24.75 8.22 13.66
N ASP A 61 -24.30 9.07 14.59
CA ASP A 61 -24.31 10.51 14.47
C ASP A 61 -23.24 10.94 13.44
N PRO A 62 -23.61 11.63 12.34
CA PRO A 62 -22.68 12.10 11.32
C PRO A 62 -21.66 13.14 11.83
N THR A 63 -21.72 13.55 13.09
CA THR A 63 -20.76 14.47 13.71
C THR A 63 -19.45 13.82 14.16
N GLN A 64 -19.36 12.49 14.27
CA GLN A 64 -18.10 11.81 14.67
C GLN A 64 -17.00 11.80 13.59
N LEU A 65 -17.33 12.18 12.35
CA LEU A 65 -16.35 12.40 11.27
C LEU A 65 -15.48 13.66 11.47
N ASN A 66 -15.86 14.56 12.39
CA ASN A 66 -15.18 15.85 12.57
C ASN A 66 -14.14 15.88 13.69
N HIS A 67 -14.03 14.86 14.54
CA HIS A 67 -13.09 14.86 15.67
C HIS A 67 -11.71 14.27 15.36
N ARG A 68 -11.53 13.61 14.20
CA ARG A 68 -10.20 13.16 13.74
C ARG A 68 -9.38 14.26 13.05
N ARG A 69 -9.94 15.46 12.88
CA ARG A 69 -9.29 16.64 12.25
C ARG A 69 -8.44 17.49 13.20
N LEU A 70 -8.34 17.13 14.48
CA LEU A 70 -7.64 17.94 15.50
C LEU A 70 -6.38 17.27 16.08
N ALA A 71 -5.91 16.19 15.46
CA ALA A 71 -4.61 15.62 15.81
C ALA A 71 -3.48 16.40 15.12
N ALA A 72 -2.85 17.29 15.90
CA ALA A 72 -1.46 17.73 15.79
C ALA A 72 -0.97 18.20 14.41
N ARG A 73 -1.24 19.47 14.07
CA ARG A 73 -0.31 20.25 13.23
C ARG A 73 0.96 20.53 14.05
N SER A 74 1.87 19.56 14.09
CA SER A 74 3.20 19.74 14.69
C SER A 74 4.33 19.70 13.68
N HIS A 75 4.08 19.80 12.37
CA HIS A 75 5.12 19.98 11.35
C HIS A 75 4.79 21.06 10.32
N PRO A 76 5.80 21.82 9.84
CA PRO A 76 5.64 22.98 8.97
C PRO A 76 5.61 22.57 7.50
N THR A 77 4.86 21.53 7.12
CA THR A 77 4.70 21.19 5.69
C THR A 77 3.63 22.11 5.13
N ARG A 78 4.07 23.15 4.42
CA ARG A 78 3.19 24.21 3.87
C ARG A 78 2.23 23.70 2.80
N SER A 79 2.55 22.57 2.15
CA SER A 79 1.76 22.01 1.06
C SER A 79 1.91 20.48 0.90
N PRO A 80 0.99 19.83 0.17
CA PRO A 80 1.16 18.46 -0.32
C PRO A 80 2.44 18.24 -1.12
N VAL A 81 2.84 19.22 -1.93
CA VAL A 81 4.07 19.19 -2.75
C VAL A 81 5.30 19.07 -1.84
N ALA A 82 5.40 19.93 -0.82
CA ALA A 82 6.47 19.87 0.16
C ALA A 82 6.51 18.52 0.88
N SER A 83 5.33 18.02 1.26
CA SER A 83 5.20 16.72 1.96
C SER A 83 5.77 15.57 1.12
N VAL A 84 5.48 15.54 -0.19
CA VAL A 84 5.98 14.49 -1.07
C VAL A 84 7.49 14.61 -1.29
N MET A 85 8.03 15.83 -1.37
CA MET A 85 9.47 16.06 -1.54
C MET A 85 10.26 15.69 -0.28
N ASP A 86 9.74 16.01 0.90
CA ASP A 86 10.34 15.61 2.18
C ASP A 86 10.32 14.09 2.36
N ALA A 87 9.24 13.43 1.92
CA ALA A 87 9.15 11.97 1.91
C ALA A 87 10.14 11.34 0.92
N GLN A 88 10.26 11.90 -0.29
CA GLN A 88 11.25 11.46 -1.28
C GLN A 88 12.66 11.53 -0.71
N LYS A 89 13.03 12.65 -0.07
CA LYS A 89 14.35 12.81 0.52
C LYS A 89 14.66 11.73 1.55
N GLN A 90 13.67 11.37 2.38
CA GLN A 90 13.83 10.28 3.35
C GLN A 90 14.01 8.92 2.66
N LEU A 91 13.32 8.66 1.54
CA LEU A 91 13.56 7.47 0.75
C LEU A 91 14.95 7.47 0.11
N ASP A 92 15.41 8.60 -0.41
CA ASP A 92 16.76 8.76 -0.97
C ASP A 92 17.84 8.46 0.07
N ASP A 93 17.61 8.85 1.33
CA ASP A 93 18.52 8.55 2.46
C ASP A 93 18.48 7.07 2.88
N LEU A 94 17.33 6.39 2.72
CA LEU A 94 17.15 4.96 3.04
C LEU A 94 17.68 4.03 1.96
N THR A 95 17.58 4.42 0.68
CA THR A 95 18.01 3.61 -0.48
C THR A 95 19.43 3.05 -0.32
N PRO A 96 20.48 3.85 -0.08
CA PRO A 96 21.84 3.33 0.06
C PRO A 96 22.02 2.44 1.29
N GLN A 97 21.21 2.61 2.34
CA GLN A 97 21.25 1.75 3.53
C GLN A 97 20.70 0.35 3.22
N ILE A 98 19.62 0.27 2.44
CA ILE A 98 19.06 -0.99 1.96
C ILE A 98 20.06 -1.68 1.02
N GLU A 99 20.66 -0.95 0.08
CA GLU A 99 21.70 -1.48 -0.81
C GLU A 99 22.88 -2.07 -0.03
N GLN A 100 23.34 -1.38 1.00
CA GLN A 100 24.41 -1.85 1.86
C GLN A 100 24.00 -3.08 2.68
N ALA A 101 22.77 -3.09 3.22
CA ALA A 101 22.23 -4.24 3.96
C ALA A 101 22.17 -5.50 3.09
N MET A 102 21.83 -5.35 1.81
CA MET A 102 21.79 -6.45 0.82
C MET A 102 23.17 -7.04 0.50
N GLN A 103 24.25 -6.31 0.76
CA GLN A 103 25.63 -6.79 0.60
C GLN A 103 26.17 -7.49 1.85
N GLY A 104 25.38 -7.54 2.94
CA GLY A 104 25.75 -8.15 4.20
C GLY A 104 25.77 -9.68 4.19
N PRO A 105 26.19 -10.33 5.30
CA PRO A 105 26.18 -11.78 5.39
C PRO A 105 24.74 -12.31 5.40
N LEU A 106 24.46 -13.35 4.60
CA LEU A 106 23.12 -13.90 4.31
C LEU A 106 22.23 -14.08 5.55
N GLY A 107 22.78 -14.53 6.68
CA GLY A 107 22.02 -14.75 7.93
C GLY A 107 21.57 -13.48 8.66
N SER A 108 22.03 -12.30 8.25
CA SER A 108 21.69 -11.00 8.86
C SER A 108 20.96 -10.04 7.93
N ILE A 109 20.89 -10.36 6.64
CA ILE A 109 20.24 -9.51 5.62
C ILE A 109 18.77 -9.32 5.98
N GLU A 110 18.03 -10.40 6.27
CA GLU A 110 16.62 -10.34 6.64
C GLU A 110 16.35 -9.35 7.78
N LYS A 111 17.13 -9.44 8.86
CA LYS A 111 16.97 -8.57 10.02
C LYS A 111 17.26 -7.11 9.67
N THR A 112 18.36 -6.86 8.96
CA THR A 112 18.83 -5.50 8.67
C THR A 112 17.93 -4.82 7.64
N VAL A 113 17.61 -5.51 6.56
CA VAL A 113 16.64 -5.06 5.54
C VAL A 113 15.27 -4.87 6.15
N GLY A 114 14.81 -5.76 7.03
CA GLY A 114 13.53 -5.63 7.73
C GLY A 114 13.41 -4.33 8.54
N VAL A 115 14.49 -3.91 9.22
CA VAL A 115 14.53 -2.63 9.95
C VAL A 115 14.41 -1.44 8.99
N HIS A 116 15.17 -1.44 7.90
CA HIS A 116 15.12 -0.35 6.92
C HIS A 116 13.77 -0.30 6.19
N LEU A 117 13.18 -1.46 5.85
CA LEU A 117 11.87 -1.49 5.20
C LEU A 117 10.74 -1.06 6.11
N THR A 118 10.85 -1.31 7.43
CA THR A 118 9.93 -0.73 8.42
C THR A 118 10.07 0.80 8.50
N SER A 119 11.27 1.34 8.23
CA SER A 119 11.48 2.78 8.12
C SER A 119 10.85 3.34 6.83
N VAL A 120 10.94 2.61 5.70
CA VAL A 120 10.22 2.95 4.46
C VAL A 120 8.71 2.96 4.71
N ASP A 121 8.17 1.94 5.37
CA ASP A 121 6.76 1.87 5.79
C ASP A 121 6.36 3.13 6.56
N THR A 122 7.15 3.52 7.56
CA THR A 122 6.92 4.74 8.35
C THR A 122 6.87 6.00 7.49
N VAL A 123 7.77 6.14 6.49
CA VAL A 123 7.79 7.29 5.57
C VAL A 123 6.54 7.32 4.70
N VAL A 124 6.15 6.19 4.12
CA VAL A 124 4.97 6.08 3.25
C VAL A 124 3.70 6.38 4.06
N HIS A 125 3.60 5.82 5.26
CA HIS A 125 2.48 6.06 6.18
C HIS A 125 2.36 7.54 6.57
N ALA A 126 3.47 8.17 6.92
CA ALA A 126 3.48 9.59 7.28
C ALA A 126 3.08 10.48 6.10
N LEU A 127 3.53 10.17 4.88
CA LEU A 127 3.11 10.89 3.68
C LEU A 127 1.60 10.73 3.43
N GLU A 128 1.06 9.52 3.55
CA GLU A 128 -0.37 9.26 3.40
C GLU A 128 -1.19 10.12 4.37
N GLY A 129 -0.83 10.12 5.66
CA GLY A 129 -1.49 10.91 6.69
C GLY A 129 -1.38 12.41 6.43
N ASN A 130 -0.21 12.89 5.99
CA ASN A 130 0.00 14.28 5.62
C ASN A 130 -0.92 14.68 4.46
N LEU A 131 -0.99 13.88 3.38
CA LEU A 131 -1.86 14.16 2.24
C LEU A 131 -3.33 14.19 2.65
N ALA A 132 -3.78 13.22 3.46
CA ALA A 132 -5.16 13.17 3.94
C ALA A 132 -5.55 14.44 4.73
N SER A 133 -4.59 15.10 5.39
CA SER A 133 -4.84 16.33 6.14
C SER A 133 -5.21 17.54 5.27
N PHE A 134 -4.87 17.52 3.97
CA PHE A 134 -5.18 18.59 3.02
C PHE A 134 -6.53 18.42 2.32
N ILE A 135 -7.33 17.40 2.67
CA ILE A 135 -8.64 17.19 2.05
C ILE A 135 -9.58 18.35 2.41
N GLY A 136 -10.03 19.07 1.38
CA GLY A 136 -10.88 20.26 1.49
C GLY A 136 -10.12 21.58 1.52
N ASP A 137 -8.79 21.55 1.47
CA ASP A 137 -7.98 22.76 1.30
C ASP A 137 -8.10 23.32 -0.13
N LYS A 138 -7.73 24.59 -0.27
CA LYS A 138 -7.83 25.30 -1.54
C LYS A 138 -6.68 24.93 -2.48
N PRO A 139 -6.89 25.00 -3.82
CA PRO A 139 -5.84 24.71 -4.80
C PRO A 139 -4.54 25.50 -4.56
N GLU A 140 -4.62 26.74 -4.06
CA GLU A 140 -3.42 27.54 -3.83
C GLU A 140 -2.49 26.95 -2.78
N VAL A 141 -3.03 26.20 -1.81
CA VAL A 141 -2.27 25.47 -0.79
C VAL A 141 -1.81 24.12 -1.35
N LEU A 142 -2.67 23.46 -2.13
CA LEU A 142 -2.36 22.12 -2.67
C LEU A 142 -1.16 22.14 -3.61
N TYR A 143 -1.04 23.19 -4.42
CA TYR A 143 -0.01 23.33 -5.44
C TYR A 143 1.10 24.30 -5.05
N GLU A 144 1.13 24.82 -3.83
CA GLU A 144 2.22 25.69 -3.36
C GLU A 144 3.55 24.94 -3.44
N ASN A 145 4.53 25.56 -4.09
CA ASN A 145 5.88 25.00 -4.21
C ASN A 145 6.55 24.89 -2.83
N ALA A 146 7.43 23.91 -2.64
CA ALA A 146 8.07 23.64 -1.36
C ALA A 146 8.95 24.80 -0.85
N ASP A 147 9.50 25.61 -1.76
CA ASP A 147 10.28 26.81 -1.45
C ASP A 147 9.41 28.07 -1.25
N GLY A 148 8.08 27.96 -1.40
CA GLY A 148 7.13 29.06 -1.34
C GLY A 148 7.14 29.97 -2.58
N THR A 149 7.87 29.61 -3.63
CA THR A 149 7.96 30.39 -4.87
C THR A 149 6.85 29.99 -5.86
N GLY A 150 5.63 30.42 -5.55
CA GLY A 150 4.48 30.24 -6.45
C GLY A 150 3.90 28.83 -6.43
N GLN A 151 3.29 28.44 -7.55
CA GLN A 151 2.56 27.18 -7.69
C GLN A 151 3.21 26.28 -8.72
N VAL A 152 3.20 24.98 -8.44
CA VAL A 152 3.58 23.95 -9.40
C VAL A 152 2.39 23.56 -10.26
N THR A 153 2.67 23.10 -11.47
CA THR A 153 1.65 22.53 -12.36
C THR A 153 1.27 21.11 -11.94
N ASP A 154 0.14 20.60 -12.43
CA ASP A 154 -0.24 19.19 -12.27
C ASP A 154 0.86 18.23 -12.74
N ALA A 155 1.54 18.56 -13.84
CA ALA A 155 2.61 17.73 -14.40
C ALA A 155 3.84 17.69 -13.49
N GLU A 156 4.23 18.83 -12.91
CA GLU A 156 5.32 18.90 -11.94
C GLU A 156 4.97 18.17 -10.64
N PHE A 157 3.74 18.34 -10.15
CA PHE A 157 3.29 17.64 -8.96
C PHE A 157 3.25 16.12 -9.17
N ALA A 158 2.74 15.68 -10.33
CA ALA A 158 2.75 14.28 -10.73
C ALA A 158 4.16 13.70 -10.89
N LYS A 159 5.13 14.51 -11.30
CA LYS A 159 6.53 14.09 -11.38
C LYS A 159 7.07 13.72 -10.01
N TYR A 160 6.82 14.53 -8.98
CA TYR A 160 7.30 14.24 -7.62
C TYR A 160 6.72 12.92 -7.08
N PHE A 161 5.42 12.68 -7.28
CA PHE A 161 4.80 11.39 -6.93
C PHE A 161 5.34 10.23 -7.75
N SER A 162 5.59 10.43 -9.05
CA SER A 162 6.14 9.38 -9.91
C SER A 162 7.53 8.98 -9.45
N THR A 163 8.40 9.94 -9.10
CA THR A 163 9.71 9.65 -8.51
C THR A 163 9.56 8.85 -7.22
N PHE A 164 8.66 9.28 -6.31
CA PHE A 164 8.40 8.59 -5.05
C PHE A 164 7.96 7.13 -5.24
N PHE A 165 6.99 6.88 -6.13
CA PHE A 165 6.52 5.53 -6.41
C PHE A 165 7.59 4.66 -7.10
N LEU A 166 8.38 5.24 -8.00
CA LEU A 166 9.47 4.52 -8.66
C LEU A 166 10.56 4.13 -7.65
N THR A 167 10.95 5.02 -6.74
CA THR A 167 11.91 4.72 -5.68
C THR A 167 11.45 3.56 -4.80
N ILE A 168 10.17 3.51 -4.42
CA ILE A 168 9.61 2.37 -3.68
C ILE A 168 9.70 1.08 -4.52
N SER A 169 9.34 1.14 -5.80
CA SER A 169 9.43 -0.01 -6.71
C SER A 169 10.87 -0.52 -6.87
N ASP A 170 11.85 0.38 -6.92
CA ASP A 170 13.27 0.01 -7.06
C ASP A 170 13.81 -0.63 -5.78
N MET A 171 13.45 -0.11 -4.60
CA MET A 171 13.77 -0.74 -3.31
C MET A 171 13.22 -2.15 -3.22
N GLU A 172 12.01 -2.37 -3.74
CA GLU A 172 11.34 -3.66 -3.73
C GLU A 172 12.00 -4.69 -4.64
N GLU A 173 12.34 -4.28 -5.85
CA GLU A 173 13.08 -5.13 -6.77
C GLU A 173 14.43 -5.55 -6.17
N MET A 174 15.08 -4.65 -5.43
CA MET A 174 16.33 -4.90 -4.74
C MET A 174 16.20 -5.98 -3.65
N ILE A 175 15.11 -5.95 -2.89
CA ILE A 175 14.90 -6.85 -1.74
C ILE A 175 14.06 -8.09 -2.07
N LYS A 176 13.67 -8.30 -3.33
CA LYS A 176 12.73 -9.36 -3.75
C LYS A 176 13.08 -10.80 -3.33
N HIS A 177 14.33 -11.05 -2.96
CA HIS A 177 14.82 -12.36 -2.50
C HIS A 177 14.97 -12.46 -0.98
N VAL A 178 14.66 -11.39 -0.24
CA VAL A 178 14.69 -11.37 1.21
C VAL A 178 13.30 -11.74 1.72
N SER A 179 13.22 -12.88 2.39
CA SER A 179 12.01 -13.33 3.08
C SER A 179 12.14 -13.09 4.57
N GLY A 180 11.10 -12.58 5.21
CA GLY A 180 11.06 -12.42 6.66
C GLY A 180 9.78 -11.77 7.13
N TYR A 181 9.37 -12.02 8.37
CA TYR A 181 8.10 -11.47 8.89
C TYR A 181 8.07 -9.94 8.83
N ALA A 182 9.14 -9.27 9.27
CA ALA A 182 9.25 -7.82 9.24
C ALA A 182 9.20 -7.26 7.80
N VAL A 183 9.87 -7.94 6.86
CA VAL A 183 9.87 -7.56 5.44
C VAL A 183 8.47 -7.70 4.86
N THR A 184 7.86 -8.88 4.95
CA THR A 184 6.51 -9.13 4.41
C THR A 184 5.45 -8.23 5.03
N SER A 185 5.54 -7.96 6.33
CA SER A 185 4.60 -7.06 7.02
C SER A 185 4.74 -5.63 6.52
N ALA A 186 5.96 -5.10 6.41
CA ALA A 186 6.19 -3.76 5.89
C ALA A 186 5.73 -3.63 4.42
N GLN A 187 5.98 -4.64 3.58
CA GLN A 187 5.47 -4.67 2.19
C GLN A 187 3.95 -4.63 2.10
N LEU A 188 3.26 -5.31 3.01
CA LEU A 188 1.80 -5.27 3.07
C LEU A 188 1.29 -3.89 3.49
N ASN A 189 1.90 -3.31 4.53
CA ASN A 189 1.52 -1.98 5.02
C ASN A 189 1.75 -0.89 3.96
N ILE A 190 2.94 -0.86 3.35
CA ILE A 190 3.26 0.06 2.26
C ILE A 190 2.23 -0.04 1.14
N ARG A 191 1.84 -1.26 0.71
CA ARG A 191 0.80 -1.43 -0.32
C ARG A 191 -0.56 -0.88 0.11
N ASN A 192 -0.95 -1.09 1.36
CA ASN A 192 -2.22 -0.57 1.89
C ASN A 192 -2.21 0.96 1.92
N ASP A 193 -1.09 1.55 2.32
CA ASP A 193 -0.93 3.00 2.38
C ASP A 193 -0.86 3.61 0.98
N LEU A 194 -0.19 2.97 0.02
CA LEU A 194 -0.23 3.37 -1.40
C LEU A 194 -1.65 3.28 -1.98
N ALA A 195 -2.42 2.25 -1.60
CA ALA A 195 -3.82 2.14 -2.00
C ALA A 195 -4.70 3.25 -1.39
N SER A 196 -4.41 3.66 -0.15
CA SER A 196 -5.07 4.80 0.49
C SER A 196 -4.68 6.11 -0.19
N MET A 197 -3.39 6.31 -0.43
CA MET A 197 -2.83 7.46 -1.13
C MET A 197 -3.42 7.63 -2.53
N LYS A 198 -3.67 6.54 -3.26
CA LYS A 198 -4.42 6.56 -4.53
C LYS A 198 -5.79 7.22 -4.39
N LYS A 199 -6.54 6.86 -3.34
CA LYS A 199 -7.88 7.40 -3.08
C LYS A 199 -7.77 8.87 -2.68
N THR A 200 -6.85 9.19 -1.78
CA THR A 200 -6.58 10.56 -1.33
C THR A 200 -6.20 11.47 -2.50
N LEU A 201 -5.31 11.03 -3.39
CA LEU A 201 -4.92 11.80 -4.59
C LEU A 201 -6.08 11.98 -5.56
N ARG A 202 -6.92 10.97 -5.74
CA ARG A 202 -8.12 11.10 -6.58
C ARG A 202 -9.06 12.20 -6.06
N THR A 203 -9.11 12.40 -4.75
CA THR A 203 -9.91 13.46 -4.11
C THR A 203 -9.22 14.82 -4.14
N LEU A 204 -7.92 14.88 -3.90
CA LEU A 204 -7.15 16.13 -3.81
C LEU A 204 -6.82 16.73 -5.19
N ALA A 205 -6.30 15.90 -6.08
CA ALA A 205 -5.69 16.30 -7.34
C ALA A 205 -5.93 15.19 -8.40
N PRO A 206 -7.13 15.11 -8.99
CA PRO A 206 -7.52 14.01 -9.87
C PRO A 206 -6.64 13.90 -11.12
N GLU A 207 -6.20 15.03 -11.68
CA GLU A 207 -5.29 15.06 -12.83
C GLU A 207 -3.89 14.50 -12.48
N VAL A 208 -3.39 14.86 -11.29
CA VAL A 208 -2.13 14.28 -10.75
C VAL A 208 -2.28 12.78 -10.59
N GLN A 209 -3.39 12.31 -10.01
CA GLN A 209 -3.66 10.88 -9.84
C GLN A 209 -3.69 10.14 -11.19
N ALA A 210 -4.32 10.72 -12.21
CA ALA A 210 -4.39 10.13 -13.54
C ALA A 210 -2.99 10.00 -14.17
N ASN A 211 -2.16 11.03 -14.03
CA ASN A 211 -0.80 11.06 -14.57
C ASN A 211 0.14 10.04 -13.90
N VAL A 212 -0.08 9.72 -12.62
CA VAL A 212 0.76 8.76 -11.86
C VAL A 212 0.14 7.38 -11.72
N ALA A 213 -1.00 7.10 -12.37
CA ALA A 213 -1.74 5.86 -12.16
C ALA A 213 -0.91 4.61 -12.49
N ASN A 214 -0.11 4.66 -13.55
CA ASN A 214 0.74 3.53 -13.97
C ASN A 214 1.92 3.32 -13.02
N THR A 215 2.63 4.39 -12.63
CA THR A 215 3.76 4.29 -11.69
C THR A 215 3.31 3.84 -10.31
N LEU A 216 2.17 4.33 -9.84
CA LEU A 216 1.54 3.86 -8.61
C LEU A 216 1.13 2.39 -8.70
N ALA A 217 0.57 1.94 -9.82
CA ALA A 217 0.22 0.53 -10.00
C ALA A 217 1.46 -0.38 -9.94
N THR A 218 2.58 0.04 -10.54
CA THR A 218 3.87 -0.66 -10.45
C THR A 218 4.33 -0.74 -8.99
N ALA A 219 4.33 0.38 -8.27
CA ALA A 219 4.68 0.42 -6.85
C ALA A 219 3.73 -0.41 -5.97
N MET A 220 2.47 -0.62 -6.36
CA MET A 220 1.54 -1.46 -5.59
C MET A 220 1.71 -2.97 -5.86
N SER A 221 2.43 -3.36 -6.91
CA SER A 221 2.62 -4.78 -7.28
C SER A 221 3.58 -5.56 -6.38
N MET A 222 4.14 -4.88 -5.36
CA MET A 222 5.06 -5.38 -4.33
C MET A 222 4.63 -6.73 -3.70
N GLY A 223 5.60 -7.56 -3.35
CA GLY A 223 5.41 -8.76 -2.53
C GLY A 223 4.55 -9.88 -3.15
N THR A 224 4.17 -9.81 -4.43
CA THR A 224 3.40 -10.88 -5.10
C THR A 224 4.27 -12.03 -5.63
N GLY A 225 5.60 -11.89 -5.60
CA GLY A 225 6.56 -12.86 -6.15
C GLY A 225 6.88 -14.09 -5.28
N ALA A 226 6.40 -14.17 -4.04
CA ALA A 226 6.73 -15.28 -3.13
C ALA A 226 5.53 -16.14 -2.68
N SER A 227 4.29 -15.74 -2.96
CA SER A 227 3.10 -16.57 -2.70
C SER A 227 2.77 -17.50 -3.87
N GLY A 228 3.79 -18.20 -4.38
CA GLY A 228 3.57 -19.46 -5.07
C GLY A 228 3.28 -20.53 -4.01
N VAL A 229 2.01 -20.65 -3.60
CA VAL A 229 1.53 -21.82 -2.88
C VAL A 229 1.79 -23.02 -3.80
N MET A 230 2.89 -23.73 -3.58
CA MET A 230 3.03 -25.10 -4.07
C MET A 230 1.98 -25.94 -3.35
N VAL A 231 0.78 -26.01 -3.94
CA VAL A 231 -0.11 -27.14 -3.72
C VAL A 231 0.63 -28.34 -4.32
N ARG A 232 1.31 -29.11 -3.47
CA ARG A 232 1.69 -30.48 -3.81
C ARG A 232 0.42 -31.31 -3.77
N GLU A 233 -0.09 -31.67 -4.95
CA GLU A 233 -0.87 -32.89 -5.12
C GLU A 233 0.07 -34.12 -5.07
#